data_AF-A0A7H1PR11-F1
#
_entry.id   AF-A0A7H1PR11-F1
#
_cell.length_a   1.000
_cell.length_b   1.000
_cell.length_c   1.000
_cell.angle_alpha   90.00
_cell.angle_beta   90.00
_cell.angle_gamma   90.00
#
_symmetry.space_group_name_H-M   'P 1'
#
loop_
_entity.id
_entity.type
_entity.pdbx_description
1 polymer ?
#
loop_
_entity_poly.entity_id
_entity_poly.type
_entity_poly.pdbx_seq_one_letter_code
_entity_poly.pdbx_strand_id
1 'polypeptide(L)' 'MLSPDEVQAGLGEQVSSLRDSCLDRWLEAGVPAWGVAEWAGVSASWIALRYPHRFRLEDIEIDWEHLEEILRLPDIP' A
#
# COMPACT_ATOMS: atom_id res chain seq x y z
N MET A 1 15.31 -1.70 18.16
CA MET A 1 14.55 -1.31 19.37
C MET A 1 14.83 0.15 19.62
N LEU A 2 13.80 0.93 19.97
CA LEU A 2 13.96 2.35 20.31
C LEU A 2 14.62 2.50 21.68
N SER A 3 15.45 3.53 21.83
CA SER A 3 15.99 4.00 23.11
C SER A 3 14.86 4.50 24.02
N PRO A 4 14.99 4.42 25.36
CA PRO A 4 14.03 5.02 26.29
C PRO A 4 13.70 6.49 26.00
N ASP A 5 14.70 7.28 25.60
CA ASP A 5 14.50 8.70 25.25
C ASP A 5 13.65 8.86 23.99
N GLU A 6 13.85 7.98 22.99
CA GLU A 6 13.06 7.97 21.75
C GLU A 6 11.62 7.52 22.00
N VAL A 7 11.43 6.59 22.94
CA VAL A 7 10.09 6.17 23.39
C VAL A 7 9.39 7.33 24.09
N GLN A 8 10.07 8.01 25.01
CA GLN A 8 9.52 9.18 25.72
C GLN A 8 9.20 10.33 24.76
N ALA A 9 10.02 10.53 23.73
CA ALA A 9 9.77 11.52 22.67
C ALA A 9 8.62 11.13 21.73
N GLY A 10 8.06 9.92 21.85
CA GLY A 10 6.98 9.45 20.99
C GLY A 10 7.44 9.18 19.55
N LEU A 11 8.73 8.91 19.32
CA LEU A 11 9.30 8.78 17.97
C LEU A 11 8.58 7.70 17.15
N GLY A 12 8.18 6.59 17.78
CA GLY A 12 7.43 5.52 17.11
C GLY A 12 6.08 5.99 16.54
N GLU A 13 5.36 6.84 17.27
CA GLU A 13 4.09 7.41 16.81
C GLU A 13 4.32 8.40 15.68
N GLN A 14 5.32 9.27 15.80
CA GLN A 14 5.67 10.24 14.77
C GLN A 14 6.10 9.56 13.46
N VAL A 15 6.93 8.52 13.54
CA VAL A 15 7.34 7.73 12.37
C VAL A 15 6.15 7.00 11.75
N SER A 16 5.24 6.46 12.58
CA SER A 16 4.02 5.81 12.08
C SER A 16 3.10 6.80 11.37
N SER A 17 2.93 8.00 11.93
CA SER A 17 2.14 9.08 11.34
C SER A 17 2.73 9.58 10.02
N LEU A 18 4.06 9.74 9.96
CA LEU A 18 4.75 10.10 8.73
C LEU A 18 4.56 9.03 7.66
N ARG A 19 4.72 7.75 8.03
CA ARG A 19 4.48 6.64 7.11
C ARG A 19 3.06 6.67 6.57
N ASP A 20 2.06 6.79 7.42
CA ASP A 20 0.66 6.83 6.99
C ASP A 20 0.39 8.02 6.05
N SER A 21 0.98 9.18 6.33
CA SER A 21 0.86 10.36 5.47
C SER A 21 1.52 10.17 4.10
N CYS A 22 2.65 9.47 4.02
CA CYS A 22 3.31 9.16 2.76
C CYS A 22 2.48 8.19 1.90
N LEU A 23 1.94 7.14 2.52
CA LEU A 23 1.09 6.16 1.83
C LEU A 23 -0.17 6.82 1.26
N ASP A 24 -0.84 7.65 2.06
CA ASP A 24 -2.05 8.34 1.62
C ASP A 24 -1.78 9.32 0.47
N ARG A 25 -0.64 10.03 0.50
CA ARG A 25 -0.22 10.93 -0.60
C ARG A 25 0.13 10.21 -1.89
N TRP A 26 0.77 9.04 -1.83
CA TRP A 26 1.05 8.27 -3.03
C TRP A 26 -0.24 7.75 -3.68
N LEU A 27 -1.18 7.25 -2.88
CA LEU A 27 -2.49 6.84 -3.37
C LEU A 27 -3.25 8.02 -3.98
N GLU A 28 -3.20 9.19 -3.33
CA GLU A 28 -3.80 10.43 -3.86
C GLU A 28 -3.20 10.85 -5.21
N ALA A 29 -1.89 10.66 -5.39
CA ALA A 29 -1.20 10.97 -6.64
C ALA A 29 -1.45 9.93 -7.76
N GLY A 30 -2.29 8.91 -7.51
CA GLY A 30 -2.64 7.89 -8.49
C GLY A 30 -1.63 6.74 -8.60
N VAL A 31 -0.72 6.59 -7.64
CA VAL A 31 0.16 5.41 -7.59
C VAL A 31 -0.72 4.18 -7.31
N PRO A 32 -0.59 3.09 -8.10
CA PRO A 32 -1.42 1.92 -7.91
C PRO A 32 -1.17 1.27 -6.55
N ALA A 33 -2.24 0.79 -5.91
CA ALA A 33 -2.21 0.27 -4.55
C ALA A 33 -1.27 -0.94 -4.37
N TRP A 34 -1.10 -1.77 -5.39
CA TRP A 34 -0.15 -2.87 -5.36
C TRP A 34 1.30 -2.38 -5.26
N GLY A 35 1.66 -1.31 -5.98
CA GLY A 35 3.00 -0.73 -5.94
C GLY A 35 3.28 -0.03 -4.61
N VAL A 36 2.29 0.70 -4.08
CA VAL A 36 2.37 1.28 -2.72
C VAL A 36 2.55 0.18 -1.67
N ALA A 37 1.82 -0.94 -1.81
CA ALA A 37 1.91 -2.06 -0.89
C ALA A 37 3.30 -2.73 -0.92
N GLU A 38 3.86 -2.93 -2.10
CA GLU A 38 5.20 -3.47 -2.30
C GLU A 38 6.27 -2.60 -1.61
N TRP A 39 6.26 -1.29 -1.85
CA TRP A 39 7.22 -0.36 -1.22
C TRP A 39 7.07 -0.28 0.30
N ALA A 40 5.84 -0.44 0.80
CA ALA A 40 5.54 -0.42 2.22
C ALA A 40 5.81 -1.77 2.92
N GLY A 41 6.07 -2.84 2.17
CA GLY A 41 6.23 -4.19 2.71
C GLY A 41 4.93 -4.73 3.33
N VAL A 42 3.77 -4.36 2.80
CA VAL A 42 2.44 -4.81 3.26
C VAL A 42 1.65 -5.41 2.10
N SER A 43 0.50 -6.03 2.37
CA SER A 43 -0.37 -6.54 1.32
C SER A 43 -1.24 -5.42 0.70
N ALA A 44 -1.60 -5.56 -0.58
CA ALA A 44 -2.56 -4.65 -1.21
C ALA A 44 -3.93 -4.64 -0.50
N SER A 45 -4.35 -5.79 0.05
CA SER A 45 -5.56 -5.88 0.88
C SER A 45 -5.47 -5.05 2.17
N TRP A 46 -4.29 -4.97 2.79
CA TRP A 46 -4.07 -4.11 3.95
C TRP A 46 -4.22 -2.64 3.56
N ILE A 47 -3.66 -2.23 2.41
CA ILE A 47 -3.82 -0.86 1.89
C ILE A 47 -5.31 -0.54 1.65
N ALA A 48 -6.06 -1.44 1.01
CA ALA A 48 -7.48 -1.27 0.73
C ALA A 48 -8.32 -1.11 2.01
N LEU A 49 -8.02 -1.88 3.06
CA LEU A 49 -8.69 -1.78 4.35
C LEU A 49 -8.30 -0.52 5.14
N ARG A 50 -7.05 -0.07 5.01
CA ARG A 50 -6.50 1.10 5.72
C ARG A 50 -6.94 2.42 5.11
N TYR A 51 -7.05 2.50 3.79
CA TYR A 51 -7.37 3.72 3.03
C TYR A 51 -8.60 3.56 2.13
N PRO A 52 -9.76 3.13 2.64
CA PRO A 52 -10.93 2.81 1.82
C PRO A 52 -11.43 4.02 1.02
N HIS A 53 -11.23 5.24 1.51
CA HIS A 53 -11.60 6.50 0.83
C HIS A 53 -10.78 6.79 -0.43
N ARG A 54 -9.66 6.10 -0.64
CA ARG A 54 -8.83 6.22 -1.85
C ARG A 54 -9.27 5.28 -2.98
N PHE A 55 -10.15 4.33 -2.69
CA PHE A 55 -10.68 3.39 -3.67
C PHE A 55 -12.13 3.74 -3.97
N ARG A 56 -12.37 4.46 -5.06
CA ARG A 56 -13.73 4.67 -5.56
C ARG A 56 -14.16 3.43 -6.32
N LEU A 57 -15.30 2.85 -5.94
CA LEU A 57 -15.91 1.70 -6.64
C LEU A 57 -16.20 2.01 -8.12
N GLU A 58 -16.38 3.30 -8.45
CA GLU A 58 -16.64 3.78 -9.81
C GLU A 58 -15.39 3.80 -10.71
N ASP A 59 -14.18 3.80 -10.12
CA ASP A 59 -12.89 3.84 -10.84
C ASP A 59 -12.23 2.45 -10.98
N ILE A 60 -12.91 1.38 -10.56
CA ILE A 60 -12.39 0.01 -10.69
C ILE A 60 -12.79 -0.53 -12.06
N GLU A 61 -12.05 -0.12 -13.09
CA GLU A 61 -11.92 -0.93 -14.30
C GLU A 61 -10.88 -2.01 -13.99
N ILE A 62 -11.33 -3.27 -13.87
CA ILE A 62 -10.39 -4.39 -13.76
C ILE A 62 -9.69 -4.48 -15.12
N ASP A 63 -8.39 -4.22 -15.13
CA ASP A 63 -7.53 -4.47 -16.28
C ASP A 63 -7.40 -6.00 -16.46
N TRP A 64 -8.35 -6.56 -17.21
CA TRP A 64 -8.45 -7.98 -17.48
C TRP A 64 -7.26 -8.50 -18.29
N GLU A 65 -6.67 -7.68 -19.16
CA GLU A 65 -5.48 -8.07 -19.94
C GLU A 65 -4.28 -8.27 -19.01
N HIS A 66 -4.05 -7.34 -18.08
CA HIS A 66 -2.98 -7.46 -17.11
C HIS A 66 -3.22 -8.62 -16.12
N LEU A 67 -4.48 -8.85 -15.71
CA LEU A 67 -4.84 -9.99 -14.87
C LEU A 67 -4.57 -11.33 -15.58
N GLU A 68 -4.90 -11.43 -16.87
CA GLU A 68 -4.60 -12.60 -17.70
C GLU A 68 -3.08 -12.84 -17.81
N GLU A 69 -2.28 -11.78 -17.95
CA GLU A 69 -0.82 -11.88 -17.96
C GLU A 69 -0.26 -12.46 -16.65
N ILE A 70 -0.74 -11.98 -15.49
CA ILE A 70 -0.31 -12.47 -14.18
C ILE A 70 -0.75 -13.92 -13.94
N LEU A 71 -1.96 -14.27 -14.40
CA LEU A 71 -2.52 -15.62 -14.22
C LEU A 71 -1.97 -16.63 -15.22
N ARG A 72 -1.22 -16.21 -16.24
CA ARG A 72 -0.49 -17.14 -17.12
C ARG A 72 0.58 -17.86 -16.32
N LEU A 73 0.26 -19.08 -15.92
CA LEU A 73 1.25 -20.02 -15.41
C LEU A 73 2.30 -20.27 -16.50
N PRO A 74 3.60 -20.34 -16.15
CA PRO A 74 4.60 -20.78 -17.10
C PRO A 74 4.27 -22.22 -17.54
N ASP A 75 4.34 -22.48 -18.84
CA ASP A 75 4.25 -23.84 -19.36
C ASP A 75 5.37 -24.67 -18.73
N ILE A 76 5.00 -25.61 -17.85
CA ILE A 76 5.93 -26.55 -17.25
C ILE A 76 6.19 -27.65 -18.30
N PRO A 77 7.43 -27.83 -18.80
CA PRO A 77 7.76 -28.89 -19.75
C PRO A 77 7.68 -30.29 -19.14
#